data_AF-A0A4Q9LDU3-F1
#
_entry.id   AF-A0A4Q9LDU3-F1
#
_cell.length_a   1.000
_cell.length_b   1.000
_cell.length_c   1.000
_cell.angle_alpha   90.00
_cell.angle_beta   90.00
_cell.angle_gamma   90.00
#
_symmetry.space_group_name_H-M   'P 1'
#
loop_
_entity.id
_entity.type
_entity.pdbx_description
1 polymer ?
#
loop_
_entity_poly.entity_id
_entity_poly.type
_entity_poly.pdbx_seq_one_letter_code
_entity_poly.pdbx_strand_id
1 'polypeptide(L)' 'TIDELINCVQDTFHKLKANTLDNVFTTLQACMESIMLTDGGNCYKIPHLSKGKLRREGRLLEKYVCSKEAYVKAKSNFE' A
#
# COMPACT_ATOMS: atom_id res chain seq x y z
N THR A 1 22.99 24.38 -4.26
CA THR A 1 23.65 24.01 -5.52
C THR A 1 23.13 22.67 -6.01
N ILE A 2 23.54 22.19 -7.18
CA ILE A 2 23.21 20.83 -7.65
C ILE A 2 23.75 19.78 -6.66
N ASP A 3 24.95 19.99 -6.11
CA ASP A 3 25.57 19.05 -5.16
C ASP A 3 24.78 18.93 -3.85
N GLU A 4 24.26 20.04 -3.34
CA GLU A 4 23.40 20.03 -2.14
C GLU A 4 22.11 19.21 -2.38
N LEU A 5 21.52 19.31 -3.58
CA LEU A 5 20.35 18.51 -3.94
C LEU A 5 20.69 17.02 -4.02
N ILE A 6 21.79 16.65 -4.67
CA ILE A 6 22.25 15.25 -4.77
C ILE A 6 22.48 14.67 -3.38
N ASN A 7 23.21 15.37 -2.52
CA ASN A 7 23.49 14.94 -1.16
C ASN A 7 22.21 14.77 -0.36
N CYS A 8 21.25 15.69 -0.47
CA CYS A 8 19.95 15.60 0.19
C CYS A 8 19.16 14.35 -0.25
N VAL A 9 19.12 14.06 -1.55
CA VAL A 9 18.44 12.87 -2.08
C VAL A 9 19.11 11.58 -1.61
N GLN A 10 20.44 11.51 -1.64
CA GLN A 10 21.16 10.34 -1.13
C GLN A 10 20.92 10.14 0.36
N ASP A 11 21.00 11.20 1.15
CA ASP A 11 20.73 11.16 2.58
C ASP A 11 19.32 10.66 2.90
N THR A 12 18.31 11.19 2.20
CA THR A 12 16.92 10.79 2.39
C THR A 12 16.69 9.34 1.99
N PHE A 13 17.32 8.87 0.92
CA PHE A 13 17.30 7.46 0.52
C PHE A 13 17.86 6.55 1.61
N HIS A 14 19.04 6.85 2.16
CA HIS A 14 19.66 6.03 3.21
C HIS A 14 18.90 6.10 4.56
N LYS A 15 18.26 7.24 4.85
CA LYS A 15 17.43 7.41 6.07
C LYS A 15 16.06 6.72 5.94
N LEU A 16 15.61 6.38 4.73
CA LEU A 16 14.32 5.74 4.52
C LEU A 16 14.31 4.32 5.07
N LYS A 17 13.45 4.07 6.05
CA LYS A 17 13.31 2.76 6.69
C LYS A 17 12.57 1.79 5.77
N ALA A 18 13.05 0.56 5.62
CA ALA A 18 12.36 -0.50 4.88
C ALA A 18 10.89 -0.68 5.34
N ASN A 19 10.65 -0.61 6.65
CA ASN A 19 9.30 -0.66 7.22
C ASN A 19 8.36 0.44 6.68
N THR A 20 8.89 1.61 6.30
CA THR A 20 8.10 2.68 5.68
C THR A 20 7.65 2.25 4.29
N LEU A 21 8.54 1.65 3.49
CA LEU A 21 8.22 1.13 2.16
C LEU A 21 7.14 0.05 2.23
N ASP A 22 7.31 -0.94 3.11
CA ASP A 22 6.30 -1.98 3.33
C ASP A 22 4.94 -1.39 3.71
N ASN A 23 4.94 -0.37 4.57
CA ASN A 23 3.72 0.26 5.03
C ASN A 23 3.00 0.96 3.88
N VAL A 24 3.73 1.65 3.01
CA VAL A 24 3.20 2.31 1.82
C VAL A 24 2.67 1.26 0.84
N PHE A 25 3.46 0.24 0.54
CA PHE A 25 3.11 -0.80 -0.43
C PHE A 25 1.86 -1.58 0.00
N THR A 26 1.79 -2.03 1.26
CA THR A 26 0.62 -2.75 1.78
C THR A 26 -0.63 -1.86 1.78
N THR A 27 -0.49 -0.56 2.05
CA THR A 27 -1.61 0.38 2.01
C THR A 27 -2.09 0.60 0.57
N LEU A 28 -1.15 0.73 -0.38
CA LEU A 28 -1.48 0.86 -1.80
C LEU A 28 -2.29 -0.34 -2.30
N GLN A 29 -1.87 -1.57 -1.95
CA GLN A 29 -2.59 -2.79 -2.34
C GLN A 29 -4.01 -2.83 -1.76
N ALA A 30 -4.21 -2.40 -0.51
CA ALA A 30 -5.56 -2.29 0.06
C ALA A 30 -6.41 -1.19 -0.59
N CYS A 31 -5.80 -0.08 -1.01
CA CYS A 31 -6.48 0.92 -1.81
C CYS A 31 -6.91 0.35 -3.17
N MET A 32 -6.06 -0.43 -3.83
CA MET A 32 -6.43 -1.12 -5.09
C MET A 32 -7.63 -2.03 -4.90
N GLU A 33 -7.70 -2.78 -3.79
CA GLU A 33 -8.89 -3.54 -3.45
C GLU A 33 -10.12 -2.66 -3.21
N SER A 34 -9.95 -1.54 -2.52
CA SER A 34 -11.05 -0.59 -2.30
C SER A 34 -11.59 -0.03 -3.62
N ILE A 35 -10.72 0.28 -4.58
CA ILE A 35 -11.09 0.71 -5.93
C ILE A 35 -11.91 -0.37 -6.65
N MET A 36 -11.47 -1.64 -6.56
CA MET A 36 -12.23 -2.78 -7.11
C MET A 36 -13.63 -2.89 -6.49
N LEU A 37 -13.74 -2.67 -5.18
CA LEU A 37 -15.01 -2.71 -4.46
C LEU A 37 -15.91 -1.50 -4.74
N THR A 38 -15.36 -0.37 -5.17
CA THR A 38 -16.11 0.86 -5.52
C THR A 38 -16.22 1.09 -7.01
N ASP A 39 -16.19 0.02 -7.82
CA ASP A 39 -16.43 0.08 -9.28
C ASP A 39 -15.49 1.05 -10.01
N GLY A 40 -14.21 1.07 -9.61
CA GLY A 40 -13.20 1.98 -10.16
C GLY A 40 -13.22 3.39 -9.58
N GLY A 41 -14.20 3.72 -8.74
CA GLY A 41 -14.29 4.99 -8.04
C GLY A 41 -13.22 5.19 -6.97
N ASN A 42 -13.13 6.42 -6.46
CA ASN A 42 -12.22 6.81 -5.37
C ASN A 42 -12.95 7.16 -4.06
N CYS A 43 -14.26 6.91 -4.00
CA CYS A 43 -15.12 7.18 -2.86
C CYS A 43 -14.95 6.13 -1.75
N TYR A 44 -13.74 5.95 -1.25
CA TYR A 44 -13.42 5.04 -0.14
C TYR A 44 -12.53 5.73 0.89
N LYS A 45 -12.58 5.25 2.13
CA LYS A 45 -11.64 5.66 3.18
C LYS A 45 -10.36 4.86 3.03
N ILE A 46 -9.21 5.48 3.28
CA ILE A 46 -7.92 4.78 3.27
C ILE A 46 -7.97 3.62 4.28
N PRO A 47 -7.70 2.37 3.86
CA PRO A 47 -7.78 1.22 4.76
C PRO A 47 -6.74 1.26 5.90
N HIS A 48 -7.21 1.14 7.15
CA HIS A 48 -6.37 1.08 8.34
C HIS A 48 -6.04 -0.38 8.72
N LEU A 49 -4.96 -0.92 8.16
CA LEU A 49 -4.58 -2.34 8.31
C LEU A 49 -3.84 -2.70 9.61
N SER A 50 -3.77 -1.80 10.61
CA SER A 50 -3.03 -2.05 11.87
C SER A 50 -1.58 -2.56 11.67
N LYS A 51 -0.90 -2.12 10.61
CA LYS A 51 0.39 -2.65 10.13
C LYS A 51 1.46 -2.71 11.22
N GLY A 52 1.54 -1.68 12.07
CA GLY A 52 2.47 -1.64 13.19
C GLY A 52 2.22 -2.72 14.24
N LYS A 53 0.95 -3.05 14.52
CA LYS A 53 0.57 -4.15 15.43
C LYS A 53 0.93 -5.50 14.80
N LEU A 54 0.50 -5.73 13.56
CA LEU A 54 0.78 -6.98 12.84
C LEU A 54 2.28 -7.26 12.72
N ARG A 55 3.09 -6.23 12.47
CA ARG A 55 4.55 -6.38 12.39
C ARG A 55 5.17 -6.78 13.72
N ARG A 56 4.75 -6.17 14.84
CA ARG A 56 5.22 -6.56 16.19
C ARG A 56 4.84 -7.99 16.54
N GLU A 57 3.71 -8.47 16.05
CA GLU A 57 3.25 -9.85 16.22
C GLU A 57 3.90 -10.84 15.24
N GLY A 58 4.73 -10.38 14.30
CA GLY A 58 5.30 -11.24 13.24
C GLY A 58 4.26 -11.75 12.23
N ARG A 59 3.11 -11.08 12.15
CA ARG A 59 1.93 -11.48 11.36
C ARG A 59 1.64 -10.55 10.18
N LEU A 60 2.49 -9.56 9.94
CA LEU A 60 2.34 -8.74 8.75
C LEU A 60 2.69 -9.59 7.52
N LEU A 61 1.71 -9.74 6.63
CA LEU A 61 1.91 -10.51 5.41
C LEU A 61 2.94 -9.81 4.50
N GLU A 62 3.82 -10.60 3.89
CA GLU A 62 4.73 -10.11 2.84
C GLU A 62 3.97 -9.70 1.57
N LYS A 63 2.78 -10.26 1.36
CA LYS A 63 1.91 -10.01 0.22
C LYS A 63 0.49 -9.75 0.70
N TYR A 64 -0.11 -8.68 0.20
CA TYR A 64 -1.52 -8.40 0.46
C TYR A 64 -2.42 -9.47 -0.20
N VAL A 65 -3.42 -9.94 0.55
CA VAL A 65 -4.38 -10.95 0.06
C VAL A 65 -5.67 -10.23 -0.30
N CYS A 66 -5.95 -10.16 -1.60
CA CYS A 66 -7.20 -9.64 -2.11
C CYS A 66 -8.37 -10.59 -1.81
N SER A 67 -9.52 -10.05 -1.42
CA SER A 67 -10.73 -10.83 -1.21
C SER A 67 -11.28 -11.39 -2.53
N LYS A 68 -11.91 -12.56 -2.44
CA LYS A 68 -12.63 -13.16 -3.57
C LYS A 68 -13.76 -12.26 -4.05
N GLU A 69 -14.41 -11.54 -3.15
CA GLU A 69 -15.48 -10.59 -3.47
C GLU A 69 -14.97 -9.46 -4.38
N ALA A 70 -13.90 -8.78 -3.99
CA ALA A 70 -13.33 -7.70 -4.79
C ALA A 70 -12.91 -8.19 -6.18
N TYR A 71 -12.31 -9.38 -6.28
CA TYR A 71 -11.94 -9.97 -7.56
C TYR A 71 -13.16 -10.28 -8.45
N VAL A 72 -14.18 -10.93 -7.90
CA VAL A 72 -15.40 -11.29 -8.66
C VAL A 72 -16.12 -10.03 -9.13
N LYS A 73 -16.26 -9.04 -8.25
CA LYS A 73 -16.89 -7.74 -8.59
C LYS A 73 -16.11 -7.00 -9.68
N ALA A 74 -14.78 -6.91 -9.55
CA ALA A 74 -13.98 -6.28 -10.59
C ALA A 74 -14.09 -7.02 -11.93
N LYS A 75 -14.11 -8.37 -11.92
CA LYS A 75 -14.25 -9.18 -13.13
C LYS A 75 -15.58 -8.96 -13.84
N SER A 76 -16.69 -8.86 -13.11
CA SER A 76 -18.01 -8.62 -13.71
C SER A 76 -18.15 -7.26 -14.40
N ASN A 77 -17.29 -6.29 -14.08
CA ASN A 77 -17.34 -4.96 -14.73
C ASN A 77 -16.76 -4.98 -16.16
N PHE A 78 -16.16 -6.10 -16.58
CA PHE A 78 -15.57 -6.30 -17.91
C PHE A 78 -16.32 -7.34 -18.75
N GLU A 79 -17.39 -7.93 -18.23
CA GLU A 79 -18.26 -8.91 -18.91
C GLU A 79 -19.59 -8.24 -19.29
#